data_AF-A0A812D0S3-F1
#
_entry.id   AF-A0A812D0S3-F1
#
_cell.length_a   1.000
_cell.length_b   1.000
_cell.length_c   1.000
_cell.angle_alpha   90.00
_cell.angle_beta   90.00
_cell.angle_gamma   90.00
#
_symmetry.space_group_name_H-M   'P 1'
#
loop_
_entity.id
_entity.type
_entity.pdbx_description
1 polymer ?
#
loop_
_entity_poly.entity_id
_entity_poly.type
_entity_poly.pdbx_seq_one_letter_code
_entity_poly.pdbx_strand_id
1 'polypeptide(L)'
;MSFLIDTGAQLSVVPPSPNFTKTNSSVTLRAANGTNIKTFGEQSLTLDIGLRRTYQWIFTVADVKFPILGADFLAHYQLIVDLSQRQLSDSTTKLSNRGIVSQLTSTELRIAVPRDNPIQDIWDKFPSLIQPFTYTEPVKHSTVHRIRTTEQPVYSKPLRLAPDKYEIARAEFQHMLDLGIIRPSSSPYA
;
A
#
# COMPACT_ATOMS: atom_id res chain seq x y z
N MET A 1 7.51 -16.38 19.94
CA MET A 1 8.00 -16.06 18.59
C MET A 1 7.14 -14.95 18.04
N SER A 2 7.72 -13.93 17.42
CA SER A 2 6.97 -12.80 16.87
C SER A 2 6.85 -12.94 15.36
N PHE A 3 5.67 -12.66 14.81
CA PHE A 3 5.40 -12.71 13.36
C PHE A 3 5.15 -11.31 12.82
N LEU A 4 5.59 -11.08 11.59
CA LEU A 4 5.16 -9.93 10.78
C LEU A 4 3.81 -10.25 10.15
N ILE A 5 2.89 -9.28 10.21
CA ILE A 5 1.62 -9.35 9.49
C ILE A 5 1.81 -8.62 8.17
N ASP A 6 1.73 -9.34 7.06
CA ASP A 6 2.01 -8.79 5.74
C ASP A 6 0.93 -9.17 4.73
N THR A 7 0.05 -8.21 4.43
CA THR A 7 -1.00 -8.38 3.41
C THR A 7 -0.45 -8.40 1.99
N GLY A 8 0.80 -7.99 1.77
CA GLY A 8 1.49 -8.03 0.48
C GLY A 8 2.19 -9.36 0.19
N ALA A 9 2.35 -10.22 1.20
CA ALA A 9 2.91 -11.56 1.02
C ALA A 9 1.80 -12.56 0.66
N GLN A 10 1.96 -13.30 -0.44
CA GLN A 10 0.96 -14.29 -0.85
C GLN A 10 0.95 -15.53 0.07
N LEU A 11 2.11 -15.95 0.55
CA LEU A 11 2.28 -17.14 1.38
C LEU A 11 2.83 -16.79 2.76
N SER A 12 2.43 -17.58 3.74
CA SER A 12 2.95 -17.52 5.10
C SER A 12 4.25 -18.32 5.19
N VAL A 13 5.29 -17.67 5.70
CA VAL A 13 6.65 -18.20 5.69
C VAL A 13 7.30 -18.16 7.07
N VAL A 14 8.21 -19.10 7.32
CA VAL A 14 9.04 -19.12 8.53
C VAL A 14 10.52 -19.35 8.20
N PRO A 15 11.46 -18.81 8.98
CA PRO A 15 12.86 -19.17 8.85
C PRO A 15 13.08 -20.65 9.19
N PRO A 16 14.10 -21.31 8.62
CA PRO A 16 14.47 -22.66 9.00
C PRO A 16 14.86 -22.70 10.48
N SER A 17 14.19 -23.55 11.26
CA SER A 17 14.59 -23.82 12.64
C SER A 17 15.91 -24.60 12.68
N PRO A 18 16.70 -24.53 13.77
CA PRO A 18 18.01 -25.20 13.85
C PRO A 18 17.96 -26.71 13.58
N ASN A 19 16.84 -27.35 13.92
CA ASN A 19 16.63 -28.79 13.75
C ASN A 19 15.84 -29.14 12.48
N PHE A 20 15.57 -28.17 11.61
CA PHE A 20 14.78 -28.40 10.40
C PHE A 20 15.63 -29.08 9.32
N THR A 21 15.21 -30.27 8.91
CA THR A 21 15.80 -30.97 7.76
C THR A 21 15.36 -30.30 6.47
N LYS A 22 16.29 -29.56 5.84
CA LYS A 22 16.03 -28.90 4.56
C LYS A 22 15.75 -29.94 3.48
N THR A 23 14.64 -29.77 2.78
CA THR A 23 14.30 -30.55 1.59
C THR A 23 14.36 -29.68 0.35
N ASN A 24 14.47 -30.32 -0.82
CA ASN A 24 14.32 -29.59 -2.08
C ASN A 24 12.86 -29.17 -2.21
N SER A 25 12.63 -27.86 -2.15
CA SER A 25 11.30 -27.29 -2.38
C SER A 25 11.10 -27.02 -3.87
N SER A 26 9.92 -27.35 -4.39
CA SER A 26 9.47 -26.95 -5.73
C SER A 26 8.98 -25.50 -5.78
N VAL A 27 8.73 -24.87 -4.63
CA VAL A 27 8.16 -23.53 -4.52
C VAL A 27 9.29 -22.51 -4.58
N THR A 28 9.30 -21.65 -5.60
CA THR A 28 10.23 -20.51 -5.66
C THR A 28 9.51 -19.25 -5.22
N LEU A 29 10.02 -18.60 -4.15
CA LEU A 29 9.49 -17.34 -3.67
C LEU A 29 10.29 -16.16 -4.22
N ARG A 30 9.64 -15.01 -4.34
CA ARG A 30 10.25 -13.77 -4.84
C ARG A 30 9.91 -12.61 -3.92
N ALA A 31 10.92 -11.84 -3.54
CA ALA A 31 10.75 -10.61 -2.76
C ALA A 31 10.27 -9.45 -3.64
N ALA A 32 9.79 -8.37 -3.01
CA ALA A 32 9.34 -7.15 -3.69
C ALA A 32 10.44 -6.47 -4.53
N ASN A 33 11.72 -6.61 -4.15
CA ASN A 33 12.87 -6.13 -4.93
C ASN A 33 13.22 -7.05 -6.11
N GLY A 34 12.45 -8.11 -6.33
CA GLY A 34 12.61 -9.03 -7.44
C GLY A 34 13.62 -10.16 -7.23
N THR A 35 14.32 -10.22 -6.09
CA THR A 35 15.27 -11.30 -5.79
C THR A 35 14.54 -12.59 -5.42
N ASN A 36 15.13 -13.73 -5.79
CA ASN A 36 14.61 -15.03 -5.39
C ASN A 36 14.90 -15.27 -3.90
N ILE A 37 13.90 -15.78 -3.18
CA ILE A 37 14.02 -16.23 -1.80
C ILE A 37 14.11 -17.75 -1.83
N LYS A 38 15.18 -18.31 -1.24
CA LYS A 38 15.37 -19.76 -1.15
C LYS A 38 14.32 -20.36 -0.22
N THR A 39 13.79 -21.50 -0.60
CA THR A 39 12.82 -22.29 0.17
C THR A 39 13.42 -23.64 0.51
N PHE A 40 12.99 -24.23 1.62
CA PHE A 40 13.60 -25.42 2.20
C PHE A 40 12.57 -26.52 2.52
N GLY A 41 11.34 -26.38 2.06
CA GLY A 41 10.24 -27.31 2.32
C GLY A 41 9.11 -26.63 3.11
N GLU A 42 8.37 -27.43 3.87
CA GLU A 42 7.22 -26.97 4.64
C GLU A 42 7.31 -27.44 6.09
N GLN A 43 6.71 -26.66 7.00
CA GLN A 43 6.65 -26.97 8.42
C GLN A 43 5.27 -26.63 8.98
N SER A 44 4.61 -27.60 9.61
CA SER A 44 3.36 -27.37 10.33
C SER A 44 3.63 -26.73 11.69
N LEU A 45 2.94 -25.63 12.00
CA LEU A 45 3.00 -24.94 13.29
C LEU A 45 1.58 -24.69 13.82
N THR A 46 1.44 -24.77 15.14
CA THR A 46 0.24 -24.32 15.85
C THR A 46 0.56 -23.00 16.53
N LEU A 47 -0.17 -21.95 16.19
CA LEU A 47 -0.01 -20.61 16.75
C LEU A 47 -1.16 -20.29 17.71
N ASP A 48 -0.83 -19.62 18.81
CA ASP A 48 -1.76 -18.84 19.61
C ASP A 48 -1.35 -17.37 19.49
N ILE A 49 -2.21 -16.58 18.86
CA ILE A 49 -2.01 -15.15 18.63
C ILE A 49 -2.87 -14.30 19.59
N GLY A 50 -3.37 -14.88 20.68
CA GLY A 50 -4.12 -14.16 21.72
C GLY A 50 -5.57 -13.85 21.36
N LEU A 51 -6.13 -14.52 20.35
CA LEU A 51 -7.50 -14.32 19.85
C LEU A 51 -8.47 -15.43 20.32
N ARG A 52 -8.07 -16.14 21.39
CA ARG A 52 -8.81 -17.23 22.06
C ARG A 52 -9.17 -18.42 21.16
N ARG A 53 -8.32 -18.72 20.19
CA ARG A 53 -8.32 -19.97 19.42
C ARG A 53 -6.91 -20.27 18.91
N THR A 54 -6.68 -21.52 18.56
CA THR A 54 -5.44 -21.98 17.94
C THR A 54 -5.52 -21.91 16.42
N TYR A 55 -4.38 -21.67 15.80
CA TYR A 55 -4.24 -21.54 14.35
C TYR A 55 -3.18 -22.55 13.88
N GLN A 56 -3.62 -23.64 13.27
CA GLN A 56 -2.74 -24.67 12.71
C GLN A 56 -2.48 -24.39 11.23
N TRP A 57 -1.22 -24.24 10.84
CA TRP A 57 -0.90 -23.88 9.47
C TRP A 57 0.38 -24.53 8.99
N ILE A 58 0.40 -24.89 7.71
CA ILE A 58 1.59 -25.40 7.02
C ILE A 58 2.30 -24.20 6.43
N PHE A 59 3.44 -23.85 7.02
CA PHE A 59 4.27 -22.73 6.57
C PHE A 59 5.29 -23.20 5.54
N THR A 60 5.54 -22.38 4.52
CA THR A 60 6.72 -22.58 3.68
C THR A 60 7.97 -22.13 4.45
N VAL A 61 8.97 -23.01 4.54
CA VAL A 61 10.24 -22.67 5.18
C VAL A 61 11.11 -21.93 4.17
N ALA A 62 11.52 -20.70 4.50
CA ALA A 62 12.19 -19.81 3.56
C ALA A 62 13.36 -19.04 4.21
N ASP A 63 14.30 -18.57 3.40
CA ASP A 63 15.44 -17.75 3.81
C ASP A 63 15.00 -16.30 4.10
N VAL A 64 14.30 -16.13 5.21
CA VAL A 64 13.77 -14.84 5.70
C VAL A 64 14.27 -14.57 7.12
N LYS A 65 14.43 -13.29 7.49
CA LYS A 65 14.90 -12.91 8.84
C LYS A 65 13.83 -13.10 9.92
N PHE A 66 12.57 -12.86 9.58
CA PHE A 66 11.44 -12.92 10.48
C PHE A 66 10.33 -13.76 9.84
N PRO A 67 9.56 -14.52 10.62
CA PRO A 67 8.41 -15.24 10.09
C PRO A 67 7.29 -14.26 9.72
N ILE A 68 6.52 -14.59 8.69
CA ILE A 68 5.51 -13.74 8.07
C ILE A 68 4.19 -14.50 8.00
N LEU A 69 3.11 -13.87 8.47
CA LEU A 69 1.74 -14.27 8.18
C LEU A 69 1.27 -13.52 6.94
N GLY A 70 1.16 -14.27 5.84
CA GLY A 70 0.74 -13.78 4.54
C GLY A 70 -0.77 -13.82 4.34
N ALA A 71 -1.19 -13.38 3.16
CA ALA A 71 -2.59 -13.32 2.75
C ALA A 71 -3.29 -14.69 2.79
N ASP A 72 -2.57 -15.79 2.52
CA ASP A 72 -3.09 -17.16 2.62
C ASP A 72 -3.63 -17.49 4.02
N PHE A 73 -2.84 -17.27 5.07
CA PHE A 73 -3.21 -17.50 6.46
C PHE A 73 -4.28 -16.51 6.91
N LEU A 74 -4.10 -15.23 6.59
CA LEU A 74 -5.03 -14.16 6.98
C LEU A 74 -6.43 -14.41 6.38
N ALA A 75 -6.51 -14.77 5.10
CA ALA A 75 -7.76 -15.07 4.42
C ALA A 75 -8.40 -16.36 4.96
N HIS A 76 -7.62 -17.44 5.11
CA HIS A 76 -8.13 -18.71 5.63
C HIS A 76 -8.78 -18.54 7.01
N TYR A 77 -8.13 -17.78 7.89
CA TYR A 77 -8.60 -17.54 9.25
C TYR A 77 -9.51 -16.32 9.40
N GLN A 78 -9.81 -15.62 8.30
CA GLN A 78 -10.66 -14.43 8.26
C GLN A 78 -10.19 -13.35 9.26
N LEU A 79 -8.88 -13.15 9.29
CA LEU A 79 -8.23 -12.14 10.12
C LEU A 79 -8.22 -10.79 9.39
N ILE A 80 -8.62 -9.75 10.10
CA ILE A 80 -8.73 -8.38 9.59
C ILE A 80 -7.58 -7.56 10.18
N VAL A 81 -6.77 -6.98 9.30
CA VAL A 81 -5.69 -6.08 9.67
C VAL A 81 -6.23 -4.65 9.74
N ASP A 82 -6.29 -4.09 10.95
CA ASP A 82 -6.67 -2.69 11.18
C ASP A 82 -5.42 -1.86 11.45
N LEU A 83 -4.98 -1.15 10.41
CA LEU A 83 -3.80 -0.28 10.45
C LEU A 83 -4.01 0.96 11.33
N SER A 84 -5.25 1.46 11.42
CA SER A 84 -5.58 2.66 12.19
C SER A 84 -5.42 2.41 13.69
N GLN A 85 -5.91 1.26 14.16
CA GLN A 85 -5.82 0.84 15.56
C GLN A 85 -4.59 -0.01 15.85
N ARG A 86 -3.79 -0.32 14.81
CA ARG A 86 -2.60 -1.20 14.87
C ARG A 86 -2.93 -2.55 15.49
N GLN A 87 -4.01 -3.18 15.04
CA GLN A 87 -4.50 -4.42 15.60
C GLN A 87 -4.86 -5.44 14.54
N LEU A 88 -4.82 -6.70 14.94
CA LEU A 88 -5.31 -7.84 14.18
C LEU A 88 -6.60 -8.32 14.83
N SER A 89 -7.69 -8.39 14.08
CA SER A 89 -9.00 -8.80 14.57
C SER A 89 -9.43 -10.10 13.94
N ASP A 90 -10.02 -11.02 14.70
CA ASP A 90 -10.58 -12.26 14.18
C ASP A 90 -12.08 -12.08 13.95
N SER A 91 -12.53 -12.27 12.71
CA SER A 91 -13.94 -12.10 12.36
C SER A 91 -14.86 -13.16 12.99
N THR A 92 -14.33 -14.31 13.37
CA THR A 92 -15.05 -15.42 14.00
C THR A 92 -15.21 -15.18 15.50
N THR A 93 -14.11 -14.89 16.21
CA THR A 93 -14.17 -14.68 17.67
C THR A 93 -14.55 -13.26 18.07
N LYS A 94 -14.51 -12.31 17.11
CA LYS A 94 -14.73 -10.87 17.31
C LYS A 94 -13.73 -10.23 18.28
N LEU A 95 -12.64 -10.92 18.58
CA LEU A 95 -11.56 -10.40 19.42
C LEU A 95 -10.51 -9.73 18.55
N SER A 96 -9.78 -8.80 19.15
CA SER A 96 -8.61 -8.18 18.53
C SER A 96 -7.41 -8.27 19.45
N ASN A 97 -6.23 -8.28 18.85
CA ASN A 97 -4.97 -8.20 19.54
C ASN A 97 -4.11 -7.12 18.89
N ARG A 98 -3.49 -6.28 19.71
CA ARG A 98 -2.71 -5.14 19.24
C ARG A 98 -1.33 -5.60 18.78
N GLY A 99 -0.97 -5.22 17.56
CA GLY A 99 0.37 -5.44 17.02
C GLY A 99 1.38 -4.46 17.63
N ILE A 100 2.66 -4.83 17.54
CA ILE A 100 3.78 -3.95 17.91
C ILE A 100 4.33 -3.34 16.63
N VAL A 101 4.50 -2.01 16.59
CA VAL A 101 5.14 -1.34 15.47
C VAL A 101 6.60 -1.77 15.41
N SER A 102 7.01 -2.37 14.29
CA SER A 102 8.41 -2.69 14.04
C SER A 102 9.21 -1.40 13.83
N GLN A 103 10.43 -1.32 14.37
CA GLN A 103 11.36 -0.23 14.10
C GLN A 103 12.03 -0.33 12.72
N LEU A 104 11.66 -1.34 11.92
CA LEU A 104 12.13 -1.45 10.54
C LEU A 104 11.51 -0.32 9.70
N THR A 105 12.36 0.52 9.12
CA THR A 105 11.96 1.45 8.07
C THR A 105 11.33 0.66 6.93
N SER A 106 10.06 0.95 6.63
CA SER A 106 9.37 0.38 5.48
C SER A 106 10.20 0.68 4.23
N THR A 107 10.82 -0.35 3.65
CA THR A 107 11.33 -0.26 2.28
C THR A 107 10.11 -0.10 1.39
N GLU A 108 9.92 1.13 0.92
CA GLU A 108 9.03 1.62 -0.13
C GLU A 108 8.06 0.58 -0.74
N LEU A 109 6.77 0.92 -0.78
CA LEU A 109 5.78 0.25 -1.62
C LEU A 109 6.29 0.24 -3.07
N ARG A 110 6.78 -0.92 -3.53
CA ARG A 110 7.18 -1.13 -4.92
C ARG A 110 6.04 -1.83 -5.63
N ILE A 111 5.56 -1.25 -6.72
CA ILE A 111 4.62 -1.92 -7.62
C ILE A 111 5.30 -3.22 -8.08
N ALA A 112 4.68 -4.36 -7.80
CA ALA A 112 5.17 -5.65 -8.28
C ALA A 112 4.93 -5.72 -9.79
N VAL A 113 5.96 -5.41 -10.56
CA VAL A 113 5.89 -5.44 -12.02
C VAL A 113 6.20 -6.86 -12.52
N PRO A 114 5.33 -7.46 -13.37
CA PRO A 114 5.68 -8.68 -14.08
C PRO A 114 6.96 -8.46 -14.91
N ARG A 115 7.92 -9.41 -14.88
CA ARG A 115 9.21 -9.27 -15.59
C ARG A 115 9.07 -9.07 -17.10
N ASP A 116 7.95 -9.51 -17.68
CA ASP A 116 7.64 -9.35 -19.11
C ASP A 116 6.75 -8.13 -19.36
N ASN A 117 6.87 -7.08 -18.53
CA ASN A 117 6.13 -5.85 -18.75
C ASN A 117 6.92 -4.95 -19.72
N PRO A 118 6.42 -4.66 -20.93
CA PRO A 118 7.12 -3.86 -21.93
C PRO A 118 7.44 -2.42 -21.51
N ILE A 119 6.95 -1.98 -20.35
CA ILE A 119 7.17 -0.62 -19.80
C ILE A 119 8.11 -0.59 -18.59
N GLN A 120 8.74 -1.71 -18.23
CA GLN A 120 9.67 -1.78 -17.08
C GLN A 120 10.81 -0.77 -17.23
N ASP A 121 11.43 -0.69 -18.41
CA ASP A 121 12.51 0.25 -18.71
C ASP A 121 12.08 1.72 -18.52
N ILE A 122 10.80 2.03 -18.77
CA ILE A 122 10.24 3.37 -18.59
C ILE A 122 10.11 3.69 -17.11
N TRP A 123 9.63 2.74 -16.31
CA TRP A 123 9.52 2.92 -14.86
C TRP A 123 10.88 3.05 -14.18
N ASP A 124 11.86 2.27 -14.60
CA ASP A 124 13.23 2.36 -14.07
C ASP A 124 13.89 3.70 -14.46
N LYS A 125 13.60 4.21 -15.66
CA LYS A 125 14.07 5.53 -16.11
C LYS A 125 13.34 6.69 -15.43
N PHE A 126 12.07 6.52 -15.06
CA PHE A 126 11.22 7.57 -14.49
C PHE A 126 10.47 7.10 -13.22
N PRO A 127 11.20 6.82 -12.12
CA PRO A 127 10.60 6.30 -10.89
C PRO A 127 9.59 7.26 -10.25
N SER A 128 9.66 8.56 -10.55
CA SER A 128 8.68 9.55 -10.09
C SER A 128 7.28 9.36 -10.67
N LEU A 129 7.12 8.62 -11.78
CA LEU A 129 5.80 8.39 -12.41
C LEU A 129 4.95 7.36 -11.65
N ILE A 130 5.59 6.50 -10.84
CA ILE A 130 4.94 5.43 -10.09
C ILE A 130 4.82 5.77 -8.59
N GLN A 131 5.31 6.93 -8.17
CA GLN A 131 5.13 7.43 -6.82
C GLN A 131 3.80 8.20 -6.72
N PRO A 132 3.05 8.08 -5.62
CA PRO A 132 1.87 8.90 -5.38
C PRO A 132 2.25 10.37 -5.50
N PHE A 133 1.57 11.11 -6.40
CA PHE A 133 1.89 12.50 -6.65
C PHE A 133 1.51 13.34 -5.43
N THR A 134 2.51 13.87 -4.72
CA THR A 134 2.31 14.90 -3.70
C THR A 134 2.44 16.27 -4.35
N TYR A 135 1.35 17.03 -4.41
CA TYR A 135 1.30 18.40 -4.95
C TYR A 135 2.14 19.43 -4.17
N THR A 136 2.88 18.99 -3.17
CA THR A 136 3.74 19.84 -2.32
C THR A 136 5.14 20.05 -2.90
N GLU A 137 5.58 19.25 -3.88
CA GLU A 137 6.90 19.47 -4.49
C GLU A 137 6.90 20.76 -5.34
N PRO A 138 7.90 21.64 -5.18
CA PRO A 138 8.02 22.83 -6.01
C PRO A 138 8.21 22.43 -7.47
N VAL A 139 7.44 23.07 -8.35
CA VAL A 139 7.52 22.85 -9.81
C VAL A 139 8.96 23.09 -10.28
N LYS A 140 9.58 22.07 -10.86
CA LYS A 140 11.01 22.09 -11.26
C LYS A 140 11.30 22.99 -12.46
N HIS A 141 10.27 23.35 -13.24
CA HIS A 141 10.41 24.23 -14.39
C HIS A 141 9.87 25.63 -14.09
N SER A 142 10.53 26.66 -14.62
CA SER A 142 10.08 28.05 -14.52
C SER A 142 8.98 28.42 -15.53
N THR A 143 8.65 27.51 -16.45
CA THR A 143 7.60 27.71 -17.44
C THR A 143 6.24 27.78 -16.75
N VAL A 144 5.63 28.95 -16.78
CA VAL A 144 4.26 29.17 -16.31
C VAL A 144 3.41 29.65 -17.48
N HIS A 145 2.28 28.97 -17.70
CA HIS A 145 1.28 29.46 -18.64
C HIS A 145 0.50 30.58 -17.95
N ARG A 146 0.75 31.82 -18.38
CA ARG A 146 0.00 32.99 -17.88
C ARG A 146 -0.83 33.58 -19.01
N ILE A 147 -2.15 33.54 -18.84
CA ILE A 147 -3.05 34.37 -19.64
C ILE A 147 -2.95 35.78 -19.06
N ARG A 148 -2.40 36.72 -19.83
CA ARG A 148 -2.37 38.15 -19.44
C ARG A 148 -3.71 38.77 -19.85
N THR A 149 -4.59 39.00 -18.88
CA THR A 149 -5.80 39.79 -19.08
C THR A 149 -5.47 41.26 -18.77
N THR A 150 -5.47 42.11 -19.80
CA THR A 150 -5.17 43.56 -19.67
C THR A 150 -6.40 44.41 -19.41
N GLU A 151 -7.59 43.90 -19.68
CA GLU A 151 -8.86 44.61 -19.58
C GLU A 151 -9.87 43.85 -18.72
N GLN A 152 -11.03 44.46 -18.49
CA GLN A 152 -12.15 43.81 -17.83
C GLN A 152 -12.52 42.51 -18.59
N PRO A 153 -12.59 41.35 -17.92
CA PRO A 153 -12.98 40.11 -18.57
C PRO A 153 -14.37 40.23 -19.19
N VAL A 154 -14.53 39.74 -20.41
CA VAL A 154 -15.85 39.50 -20.98
C VAL A 154 -16.49 38.38 -20.16
N TYR A 155 -17.57 38.67 -19.45
CA TYR A 155 -18.26 37.70 -18.60
C TYR A 155 -19.64 37.34 -19.17
N SER A 156 -20.04 36.10 -18.92
CA SER A 156 -21.42 35.64 -19.09
C SER A 156 -21.90 35.10 -17.75
N LYS A 157 -23.23 35.05 -17.55
CA LYS A 157 -23.78 34.44 -16.33
C LYS A 157 -23.42 32.94 -16.31
N PRO A 158 -22.89 32.41 -15.19
CA PRO A 158 -22.65 30.98 -15.05
C PRO A 158 -23.93 30.20 -15.32
N LEU A 159 -23.82 29.13 -16.12
CA LEU A 159 -24.93 28.21 -16.30
C LEU A 159 -25.21 27.49 -14.97
N ARG A 160 -26.48 27.36 -14.62
CA ARG A 160 -26.86 26.60 -13.42
C ARG A 160 -26.56 25.13 -13.63
N LEU A 161 -25.84 24.53 -12.69
CA LEU A 161 -25.73 23.08 -12.59
C LEU A 161 -26.98 22.53 -11.90
N ALA A 162 -27.35 21.30 -12.24
CA ALA A 162 -28.33 20.53 -11.46
C ALA A 162 -27.81 20.35 -10.01
N PRO A 163 -28.69 20.28 -8.99
CA PRO A 163 -28.28 20.30 -7.58
C PRO A 163 -27.25 19.22 -7.21
N ASP A 164 -27.43 18.00 -7.71
CA ASP A 164 -26.52 16.87 -7.55
C ASP A 164 -25.11 17.17 -8.11
N LYS A 165 -25.06 17.71 -9.34
CA LYS A 165 -23.79 18.09 -9.99
C LYS A 165 -23.12 19.27 -9.30
N TYR A 166 -23.92 20.21 -8.79
CA TYR A 166 -23.41 21.36 -8.04
C TYR A 166 -22.74 20.91 -6.73
N GLU A 167 -23.36 20.02 -5.97
CA GLU A 167 -22.79 19.50 -4.72
C GLU A 167 -21.47 18.75 -4.96
N ILE A 168 -21.44 17.88 -5.96
CA ILE A 168 -20.22 17.15 -6.35
C ILE A 168 -19.10 18.13 -6.75
N ALA A 169 -19.41 19.08 -7.64
CA ALA A 169 -18.42 20.05 -8.09
C ALA A 169 -17.89 20.90 -6.92
N ARG A 170 -18.77 21.35 -6.03
CA ARG A 170 -18.38 22.15 -4.87
C ARG A 170 -17.48 21.39 -3.90
N ALA A 171 -17.81 20.12 -3.62
CA ALA A 171 -16.99 19.26 -2.76
C ALA A 171 -15.59 19.05 -3.36
N GLU A 172 -15.51 18.79 -4.67
CA GLU A 172 -14.25 18.60 -5.37
C GLU A 172 -13.39 19.88 -5.36
N PHE A 173 -13.97 21.05 -5.64
CA PHE A 173 -13.22 22.32 -5.58
C PHE A 173 -12.73 22.63 -4.17
N GLN A 174 -13.51 22.31 -3.14
CA GLN A 174 -13.07 22.48 -1.75
C GLN A 174 -11.91 21.53 -1.43
N HIS A 175 -12.00 20.27 -1.85
CA HIS A 175 -10.91 19.31 -1.67
C HIS A 175 -9.61 19.78 -2.34
N MET A 176 -9.69 20.30 -3.57
CA MET A 176 -8.53 20.86 -4.28
C MET A 176 -7.94 22.10 -3.59
N LEU A 177 -8.77 22.94 -2.96
CA LEU A 177 -8.32 24.07 -2.14
C LEU A 177 -7.56 23.56 -0.90
N ASP A 178 -8.12 22.57 -0.20
CA ASP A 178 -7.53 21.99 1.01
C ASP A 178 -6.18 21.31 0.71
N LEU A 179 -6.06 20.69 -0.47
CA LEU A 179 -4.80 20.10 -0.98
C LEU A 179 -3.80 21.14 -1.52
N GLY A 180 -4.18 22.42 -1.60
CA GLY A 180 -3.33 23.50 -2.14
C GLY A 180 -3.10 23.42 -3.66
N ILE A 181 -3.90 22.63 -4.39
CA ILE A 181 -3.81 22.46 -5.85
C ILE A 181 -4.28 23.72 -6.56
N ILE A 182 -5.38 24.31 -6.06
CA ILE A 182 -5.94 25.56 -6.57
C ILE A 182 -5.95 26.62 -5.47
N ARG A 183 -6.10 27.88 -5.87
CA ARG A 183 -6.30 29.00 -4.95
C ARG A 183 -7.30 30.00 -5.53
N PRO A 184 -8.00 30.77 -4.68
CA PRO A 184 -8.81 31.89 -5.15
C PRO A 184 -7.95 32.87 -5.96
N SER A 185 -8.52 33.43 -7.02
CA SER A 185 -7.86 34.46 -7.81
C SER A 185 -7.75 35.75 -7.00
N SER A 186 -6.64 36.46 -7.16
CA SER A 186 -6.42 37.79 -6.55
C SER A 186 -6.95 38.94 -7.42
N SER A 187 -7.67 38.62 -8.50
CA SER A 187 -8.28 39.61 -9.40
C SER A 187 -9.46 40.29 -8.73
N PRO A 188 -9.70 41.60 -8.93
CA PRO A 188 -10.92 42.27 -8.48
C PRO A 188 -12.19 41.77 -9.18
N TYR A 189 -12.04 40.95 -10.22
CA TYR A 189 -13.13 40.31 -10.98
C TYR A 189 -13.34 38.82 -10.63
N ALA A 190 -12.66 38.32 -9.60
CA ALA A 190 -12.73 36.92 -9.15
C ALA A 190 -14.04 36.59 -8.44
#